data_AF-A0AAD4ESJ9-F1
#
_entry.id   AF-A0AAD4ESJ9-F1
#
_cell.length_a   1.000
_cell.length_b   1.000
_cell.length_c   1.000
_cell.angle_alpha   90.00
_cell.angle_beta   90.00
_cell.angle_gamma   90.00
#
_symmetry.space_group_name_H-M   'P 1'
#
loop_
_entity.id
_entity.type
_entity.pdbx_description
1 polymer ?
#
loop_
_entity_poly.entity_id
_entity_poly.type
_entity_poly.pdbx_seq_one_letter_code
_entity_poly.pdbx_strand_id
1 'polypeptide(L)'
;MRFPLHAALLSSLAATAHCSSFQQQCSNLTSQLNIENATVWFTEYVAAGTNMSFPDTDPTCGRGAMAVGVDFCRVALYTGRFLSTGNGGLNGCLSNDDIAYTVELGFSTVGANNGYNGTSAAPLLNNPDVVQDFAWRSIHTNIDPATLGPADYAFSGALNPSNIRTWSGDLNAVKARGAKILHYHGQQDQIITSEISPRYYNYVAATMNLPSSALDGFYRFFHISGIGHCSGGPVRWVEQDKAPDSILGTAFVNGAAGGQVAFRRRHYKYPLRNTYTGNGNPNDPGSWKCIV
;
A
#
# COMPACT_ATOMS: atom_id res chain seq x y z
N MET A 1 42.91 66.46 -0.38
CA MET A 1 42.76 64.99 -0.54
C MET A 1 41.29 64.64 -0.61
N ARG A 2 40.90 63.65 -1.43
CA ARG A 2 39.61 62.89 -1.42
C ARG A 2 38.28 63.68 -1.56
N PHE A 3 37.64 63.51 -2.73
CA PHE A 3 36.17 63.44 -2.85
C PHE A 3 35.66 62.13 -2.20
N PRO A 4 34.36 62.02 -1.84
CA PRO A 4 33.41 61.46 -2.82
C PRO A 4 32.01 62.12 -2.84
N LEU A 5 31.37 62.04 -4.01
CA LEU A 5 29.94 62.25 -4.20
C LEU A 5 29.14 61.21 -3.38
N HIS A 6 27.96 61.60 -2.88
CA HIS A 6 26.91 60.64 -2.52
C HIS A 6 25.87 60.61 -3.64
N ALA A 7 25.95 59.59 -4.49
CA ALA A 7 24.90 59.29 -5.45
C ALA A 7 23.80 58.45 -4.77
N ALA A 8 22.54 58.83 -4.95
CA ALA A 8 21.42 58.03 -4.47
C ALA A 8 21.28 56.75 -5.31
N LEU A 9 21.57 55.60 -4.72
CA LEU A 9 21.23 54.30 -5.29
C LEU A 9 19.85 53.88 -4.77
N LEU A 10 18.84 53.94 -5.64
CA LEU A 10 17.61 53.20 -5.42
C LEU A 10 17.93 51.71 -5.44
N SER A 11 18.06 51.10 -4.27
CA SER A 11 17.99 49.65 -4.14
C SER A 11 16.55 49.20 -4.37
N SER A 12 16.18 49.00 -5.62
CA SER A 12 15.02 48.18 -5.94
C SER A 12 15.26 46.79 -5.33
N LEU A 13 14.53 46.45 -4.27
CA LEU A 13 14.38 45.05 -3.91
C LEU A 13 13.62 44.38 -5.05
N ALA A 14 14.38 43.81 -5.99
CA ALA A 14 13.87 42.75 -6.83
C ALA A 14 13.53 41.60 -5.89
N ALA A 15 12.27 41.53 -5.46
CA ALA A 15 11.72 40.34 -4.85
C ALA A 15 11.89 39.21 -5.87
N THR A 16 12.87 38.34 -5.64
CA THR A 16 13.12 37.17 -6.48
C THR A 16 12.00 36.16 -6.24
N ALA A 17 10.85 36.42 -6.89
CA ALA A 17 9.72 35.53 -6.95
C ALA A 17 10.20 34.18 -7.48
N HIS A 18 10.34 33.20 -6.57
CA HIS A 18 10.68 31.83 -6.92
C HIS A 18 9.42 31.14 -7.49
N CYS A 19 9.01 31.59 -8.68
CA CYS A 19 7.99 30.98 -9.52
C CYS A 19 8.63 29.99 -10.50
N SER A 20 9.35 28.99 -9.97
CA SER A 20 9.66 27.80 -10.75
C SER A 20 8.38 27.02 -11.00
N SER A 21 8.11 26.65 -12.26
CA SER A 21 6.94 25.80 -12.56
C SER A 21 7.10 24.42 -11.92
N PHE A 22 5.99 23.71 -11.66
CA PHE A 22 6.04 22.35 -11.13
C PHE A 22 6.91 21.41 -11.99
N GLN A 23 6.84 21.57 -13.32
CA GLN A 23 7.74 20.89 -14.27
C GLN A 23 9.23 21.23 -14.02
N GLN A 24 9.59 22.51 -13.85
CA GLN A 24 10.98 22.90 -13.54
C GLN A 24 11.43 22.41 -12.16
N GLN A 25 10.54 22.40 -11.17
CA GLN A 25 10.82 21.82 -9.86
C GLN A 25 11.11 20.33 -9.98
N CYS A 26 10.30 19.59 -10.74
CA CYS A 26 10.52 18.17 -11.02
C CYS A 26 11.85 17.91 -11.74
N SER A 27 12.16 18.63 -12.82
CA SER A 27 13.43 18.44 -13.56
C SER A 27 14.68 18.74 -12.72
N ASN A 28 14.61 19.69 -11.79
CA ASN A 28 15.73 20.04 -10.91
C ASN A 28 15.86 19.11 -9.70
N LEU A 29 14.82 18.33 -9.37
CA LEU A 29 14.72 17.56 -8.14
C LEU A 29 15.85 16.53 -7.99
N THR A 30 16.32 15.90 -9.08
CA THR A 30 17.46 14.95 -9.03
C THR A 30 18.71 15.58 -8.41
N SER A 31 18.98 16.86 -8.68
CA SER A 31 20.15 17.58 -8.13
C SER A 31 20.00 18.02 -6.67
N GLN A 32 18.80 17.94 -6.11
CA GLN A 32 18.45 18.43 -4.77
C GLN A 32 18.25 17.29 -3.76
N LEU A 33 18.02 16.07 -4.26
CA LEU A 33 17.82 14.86 -3.47
C LEU A 33 19.15 14.26 -3.01
N ASN A 34 19.67 14.73 -1.88
CA ASN A 34 20.76 14.08 -1.17
C ASN A 34 20.20 13.23 -0.02
N ILE A 35 19.95 11.95 -0.29
CA ILE A 35 19.42 10.98 0.68
C ILE A 35 20.50 9.93 0.95
N GLU A 36 20.85 9.73 2.23
CA GLU A 36 21.86 8.77 2.63
C GLU A 36 21.46 7.33 2.21
N ASN A 37 22.37 6.62 1.55
CA ASN A 37 22.19 5.26 1.03
C ASN A 37 21.05 5.09 -0.01
N ALA A 38 20.65 6.16 -0.72
CA ALA A 38 19.69 6.07 -1.82
C ALA A 38 20.28 6.52 -3.16
N THR A 39 20.06 5.72 -4.22
CA THR A 39 20.34 6.11 -5.60
C THR A 39 19.08 6.73 -6.20
N VAL A 40 19.18 7.99 -6.67
CA VAL A 40 18.16 8.62 -7.51
C VAL A 40 18.50 8.33 -8.97
N TRP A 41 17.65 7.58 -9.65
CA TRP A 41 17.90 7.17 -11.03
C TRP A 41 17.44 8.22 -12.04
N PHE A 42 16.26 8.81 -11.82
CA PHE A 42 15.72 9.90 -12.63
C PHE A 42 14.57 10.63 -11.92
N THR A 43 14.32 11.87 -12.36
CA THR A 43 13.11 12.65 -12.09
C THR A 43 12.49 13.06 -13.43
N GLU A 44 11.28 12.60 -13.70
CA GLU A 44 10.55 12.80 -14.95
C GLU A 44 9.21 13.49 -14.67
N TYR A 45 8.96 14.62 -15.34
CA TYR A 45 7.65 15.27 -15.28
C TYR A 45 6.68 14.58 -16.23
N VAL A 46 5.53 14.16 -15.70
CA VAL A 46 4.47 13.50 -16.46
C VAL A 46 3.20 14.35 -16.38
N ALA A 47 2.69 14.78 -17.54
CA ALA A 47 1.48 15.59 -17.62
C ALA A 47 0.20 14.73 -17.59
N ALA A 48 -0.89 15.29 -17.08
CA ALA A 48 -2.22 14.71 -17.18
C ALA A 48 -2.60 14.41 -18.64
N GLY A 49 -3.27 13.28 -18.86
CA GLY A 49 -3.62 12.78 -20.19
C GLY A 49 -2.50 12.01 -20.90
N THR A 50 -1.28 11.92 -20.34
CA THR A 50 -0.22 11.08 -20.88
C THR A 50 -0.60 9.60 -20.75
N ASN A 51 -0.35 8.80 -21.79
CA ASN A 51 -0.44 7.35 -21.73
C ASN A 51 0.98 6.78 -21.60
N MET A 52 1.42 6.51 -20.37
CA MET A 52 2.79 6.13 -20.05
C MET A 52 3.09 4.70 -20.48
N SER A 53 4.19 4.49 -21.21
CA SER A 53 4.77 3.17 -21.39
C SER A 53 5.91 2.93 -20.38
N PHE A 54 6.16 1.66 -20.05
CA PHE A 54 7.22 1.27 -19.14
C PHE A 54 8.20 0.32 -19.85
N PRO A 55 9.09 0.85 -20.73
CA PRO A 55 9.95 0.01 -21.58
C PRO A 55 10.91 -0.89 -20.80
N ASP A 56 11.27 -0.49 -19.57
CA ASP A 56 12.16 -1.25 -18.68
C ASP A 56 11.42 -2.31 -17.84
N THR A 57 10.10 -2.46 -18.00
CA THR A 57 9.32 -3.48 -17.31
C THR A 57 9.54 -4.85 -17.95
N ASP A 58 9.77 -5.86 -17.12
CA ASP A 58 9.95 -7.24 -17.58
C ASP A 58 8.73 -7.71 -18.40
N PRO A 59 8.93 -8.33 -19.58
CA PRO A 59 7.83 -8.78 -20.43
C PRO A 59 6.82 -9.70 -19.73
N THR A 60 7.24 -10.47 -18.72
CA THR A 60 6.35 -11.37 -17.96
C THR A 60 5.41 -10.63 -17.02
N CYS A 61 5.65 -9.35 -16.70
CA CYS A 61 4.76 -8.54 -15.87
C CYS A 61 3.46 -8.15 -16.60
N GLY A 62 3.41 -8.25 -17.94
CA GLY A 62 2.16 -8.20 -18.73
C GLY A 62 1.34 -6.91 -18.66
N ARG A 63 1.88 -5.81 -18.10
CA ARG A 63 1.18 -4.52 -17.99
C ARG A 63 1.46 -3.64 -19.22
N GLY A 64 0.38 -3.15 -19.83
CA GLY A 64 0.44 -2.23 -20.95
C GLY A 64 0.68 -0.78 -20.52
N ALA A 65 0.42 0.15 -21.44
CA ALA A 65 0.51 1.57 -21.15
C ALA A 65 -0.58 2.03 -20.17
N MET A 66 -0.25 2.97 -19.30
CA MET A 66 -1.10 3.46 -18.20
C MET A 66 -1.50 4.92 -18.44
N ALA A 67 -2.81 5.19 -18.43
CA ALA A 67 -3.34 6.55 -18.54
C ALA A 67 -3.13 7.31 -17.22
N VAL A 68 -2.70 8.58 -17.33
CA VAL A 68 -2.39 9.44 -16.19
C VAL A 68 -3.48 10.50 -16.01
N GLY A 69 -4.15 10.51 -14.86
CA GLY A 69 -5.24 11.46 -14.56
C GLY A 69 -4.79 12.86 -14.12
N VAL A 70 -3.57 13.02 -13.62
CA VAL A 70 -3.07 14.26 -12.98
C VAL A 70 -1.61 14.55 -13.35
N ASP A 71 -1.19 15.83 -13.32
CA ASP A 71 0.22 16.19 -13.46
C ASP A 71 1.01 15.66 -12.24
N PHE A 72 2.08 14.90 -12.47
CA PHE A 72 2.93 14.42 -11.38
C PHE A 72 4.42 14.39 -11.75
N CYS A 73 5.27 14.33 -10.72
CA CYS A 73 6.71 14.11 -10.88
C CYS A 73 7.01 12.65 -10.56
N ARG A 74 7.33 11.85 -11.58
CA ARG A 74 7.78 10.48 -11.43
C ARG A 74 9.23 10.50 -10.95
N VAL A 75 9.50 9.89 -9.81
CA VAL A 75 10.87 9.83 -9.26
C VAL A 75 11.23 8.40 -8.90
N ALA A 76 12.32 7.90 -9.47
CA ALA A 76 12.90 6.62 -9.10
C ALA A 76 13.98 6.87 -8.03
N LEU A 77 13.58 6.77 -6.76
CA LEU A 77 14.42 6.98 -5.57
C LEU A 77 13.97 6.11 -4.39
N TYR A 78 14.59 6.31 -3.23
CA TYR A 78 14.20 5.68 -1.95
C TYR A 78 13.99 6.73 -0.83
N THR A 79 12.79 6.76 -0.20
CA THR A 79 12.27 7.71 0.85
C THR A 79 12.01 9.17 0.39
N GLY A 80 11.17 10.03 1.01
CA GLY A 80 10.27 9.99 2.21
C GLY A 80 9.85 11.43 2.57
N ARG A 81 8.63 11.85 2.97
CA ARG A 81 7.30 11.23 3.25
C ARG A 81 6.71 10.43 2.09
N PHE A 82 5.88 9.42 2.39
CA PHE A 82 5.77 8.29 1.49
C PHE A 82 4.55 7.37 1.67
N LEU A 83 3.92 6.92 0.58
CA LEU A 83 3.10 5.71 0.50
C LEU A 83 3.87 4.65 -0.29
N SER A 84 4.06 3.46 0.26
CA SER A 84 4.64 2.34 -0.50
C SER A 84 3.52 1.43 -0.97
N THR A 85 3.46 1.14 -2.26
CA THR A 85 2.70 -0.01 -2.75
C THR A 85 3.46 -1.30 -2.44
N GLY A 86 2.74 -2.42 -2.48
CA GLY A 86 3.34 -3.75 -2.48
C GLY A 86 3.35 -4.37 -3.89
N ASN A 87 3.47 -5.69 -3.91
CA ASN A 87 3.54 -6.52 -5.12
C ASN A 87 2.56 -7.70 -4.98
N GLY A 88 2.22 -8.34 -6.11
CA GLY A 88 1.18 -9.37 -6.16
C GLY A 88 1.77 -10.79 -6.19
N GLY A 89 1.45 -11.61 -5.19
CA GLY A 89 1.91 -13.00 -5.11
C GLY A 89 3.44 -13.08 -5.04
N LEU A 90 4.08 -13.37 -6.18
CA LEU A 90 5.47 -13.80 -6.26
C LEU A 90 6.35 -12.94 -7.18
N ASN A 91 5.78 -11.85 -7.70
CA ASN A 91 6.34 -11.21 -8.88
C ASN A 91 7.29 -10.05 -8.54
N GLY A 92 8.32 -9.93 -9.37
CA GLY A 92 9.21 -8.79 -9.51
C GLY A 92 8.56 -7.51 -10.03
N CYS A 93 7.22 -7.41 -10.02
CA CYS A 93 6.49 -6.47 -10.86
C CYS A 93 5.89 -5.34 -10.02
N LEU A 94 6.28 -4.11 -10.34
CA LEU A 94 5.70 -2.90 -9.77
C LEU A 94 4.17 -2.88 -9.98
N SER A 95 3.41 -2.62 -8.91
CA SER A 95 1.94 -2.49 -9.00
C SER A 95 1.56 -1.08 -9.49
N ASN A 96 1.77 -0.82 -10.79
CA ASN A 96 1.58 0.51 -11.37
C ASN A 96 0.16 1.09 -11.15
N ASP A 97 -0.88 0.25 -11.12
CA ASP A 97 -2.25 0.72 -10.87
C ASP A 97 -2.42 1.28 -9.44
N ASP A 98 -1.81 0.63 -8.44
CA ASP A 98 -1.82 1.12 -7.05
C ASP A 98 -1.00 2.42 -6.92
N ILE A 99 0.09 2.53 -7.70
CA ILE A 99 0.90 3.75 -7.76
C ILE A 99 0.07 4.90 -8.36
N ALA A 100 -0.61 4.67 -9.49
CA ALA A 100 -1.50 5.67 -10.11
C ALA A 100 -2.63 6.08 -9.16
N TYR A 101 -3.37 5.11 -8.61
CA TYR A 101 -4.49 5.36 -7.70
C TYR A 101 -4.08 6.19 -6.47
N THR A 102 -2.91 5.94 -5.91
CA THR A 102 -2.44 6.66 -4.72
C THR A 102 -1.85 8.03 -5.06
N VAL A 103 -1.23 8.21 -6.24
CA VAL A 103 -0.84 9.53 -6.76
C VAL A 103 -2.08 10.39 -7.07
N GLU A 104 -3.16 9.81 -7.62
CA GLU A 104 -4.45 10.50 -7.80
C GLU A 104 -5.09 10.94 -6.48
N LEU A 105 -4.87 10.18 -5.39
CA LEU A 105 -5.26 10.56 -4.03
C LEU A 105 -4.29 11.58 -3.37
N GLY A 106 -3.26 12.03 -4.07
CA GLY A 106 -2.31 13.05 -3.60
C GLY A 106 -1.13 12.53 -2.77
N PHE A 107 -0.88 11.21 -2.75
CA PHE A 107 0.29 10.65 -2.07
C PHE A 107 1.54 10.70 -2.98
N SER A 108 2.71 10.90 -2.35
CA SER A 108 4.00 10.59 -2.98
C SER A 108 4.26 9.09 -2.86
N THR A 109 4.31 8.37 -3.99
CA THR A 109 4.30 6.90 -4.03
C THR A 109 5.51 6.27 -4.74
N VAL A 110 5.96 5.12 -4.25
CA VAL A 110 6.89 4.14 -4.85
C VAL A 110 6.21 2.78 -4.79
N GLY A 111 6.59 1.93 -5.74
CA GLY A 111 6.68 0.50 -5.50
C GLY A 111 8.14 0.06 -5.60
N ALA A 112 8.43 -1.16 -5.15
CA ALA A 112 9.67 -1.87 -5.47
C ALA A 112 9.40 -2.97 -6.50
N ASN A 113 10.43 -3.44 -7.21
CA ASN A 113 10.34 -4.56 -8.15
C ASN A 113 10.56 -5.92 -7.44
N ASN A 114 10.19 -6.05 -6.17
CA ASN A 114 10.54 -7.22 -5.36
C ASN A 114 12.04 -7.66 -5.31
N GLY A 115 13.00 -6.82 -5.71
CA GLY A 115 14.44 -7.14 -5.70
C GLY A 115 14.92 -7.95 -6.92
N TYR A 116 14.04 -8.31 -7.85
CA TYR A 116 14.37 -8.99 -9.10
C TYR A 116 13.29 -8.76 -10.17
N ASN A 117 13.58 -8.99 -11.45
CA ASN A 117 12.60 -8.75 -12.50
C ASN A 117 11.77 -10.01 -12.87
N GLY A 118 10.49 -9.80 -13.19
CA GLY A 118 9.59 -10.82 -13.75
C GLY A 118 8.82 -11.66 -12.72
N THR A 119 7.90 -12.52 -13.19
CA THR A 119 6.91 -13.21 -12.34
C THR A 119 7.37 -14.52 -11.69
N SER A 120 8.60 -14.97 -11.96
CA SER A 120 9.08 -16.30 -11.56
C SER A 120 9.93 -16.30 -10.29
N ALA A 121 10.01 -17.45 -9.62
CA ALA A 121 10.85 -17.67 -8.45
C ALA A 121 12.35 -17.86 -8.75
N ALA A 122 12.74 -17.97 -10.03
CA ALA A 122 14.09 -18.40 -10.40
C ALA A 122 15.23 -17.53 -9.83
N PRO A 123 15.11 -16.18 -9.73
CA PRO A 123 16.20 -15.34 -9.18
C PRO A 123 16.53 -15.55 -7.70
N LEU A 124 15.69 -16.25 -6.95
CA LEU A 124 15.87 -16.51 -5.51
C LEU A 124 16.70 -17.77 -5.23
N LEU A 125 16.83 -18.65 -6.22
CA LEU A 125 17.54 -19.91 -6.06
C LEU A 125 19.03 -19.63 -5.81
N ASN A 126 19.53 -20.09 -4.65
CA ASN A 126 20.90 -19.90 -4.19
C ASN A 126 21.34 -18.43 -4.01
N ASN A 127 20.41 -17.49 -3.89
CA ASN A 127 20.72 -16.07 -3.73
C ASN A 127 20.13 -15.52 -2.41
N PRO A 128 20.88 -15.59 -1.28
CA PRO A 128 20.38 -15.22 0.03
C PRO A 128 20.08 -13.72 0.17
N ASP A 129 20.77 -12.87 -0.59
CA ASP A 129 20.51 -11.43 -0.63
C ASP A 129 19.17 -11.17 -1.33
N VAL A 130 18.93 -11.76 -2.51
CA VAL A 130 17.63 -11.66 -3.18
C VAL A 130 16.52 -12.31 -2.35
N VAL A 131 16.80 -13.34 -1.54
CA VAL A 131 15.83 -13.89 -0.57
C VAL A 131 15.59 -12.94 0.62
N GLN A 132 16.58 -12.16 1.06
CA GLN A 132 16.37 -11.10 2.07
C GLN A 132 15.56 -9.93 1.53
N ASP A 133 15.93 -9.46 0.34
CA ASP A 133 15.21 -8.46 -0.47
C ASP A 133 13.75 -8.80 -0.62
N PHE A 134 13.45 -10.09 -0.59
CA PHE A 134 12.12 -10.61 -0.79
C PHE A 134 11.42 -10.84 0.57
N ALA A 135 12.06 -11.54 1.51
CA ALA A 135 11.47 -11.94 2.79
C ALA A 135 10.92 -10.82 3.68
N TRP A 136 11.55 -9.65 3.72
CA TRP A 136 11.07 -8.49 4.48
C TRP A 136 11.16 -7.17 3.71
N ARG A 137 11.82 -7.19 2.56
CA ARG A 137 11.92 -6.08 1.63
C ARG A 137 10.92 -6.25 0.46
N SER A 138 10.26 -7.43 0.24
CA SER A 138 9.26 -7.72 -0.84
C SER A 138 8.81 -9.22 -1.16
N ILE A 139 7.76 -9.86 -0.58
CA ILE A 139 7.59 -11.35 -0.27
C ILE A 139 7.35 -12.51 -1.36
N HIS A 140 7.32 -13.82 -0.93
CA HIS A 140 7.85 -15.10 -1.57
C HIS A 140 6.97 -16.31 -2.06
N THR A 141 7.64 -17.30 -2.69
CA THR A 141 7.39 -18.03 -3.97
C THR A 141 6.80 -19.47 -4.04
N ASN A 142 6.48 -19.87 -5.28
CA ASN A 142 5.82 -21.09 -5.79
C ASN A 142 6.45 -22.43 -5.38
N ILE A 143 5.59 -23.42 -5.15
CA ILE A 143 5.92 -24.83 -4.84
C ILE A 143 4.84 -25.73 -5.46
N ASP A 144 5.16 -26.96 -5.89
CA ASP A 144 4.16 -27.93 -6.37
C ASP A 144 3.49 -28.64 -5.18
N PRO A 145 2.21 -28.35 -4.87
CA PRO A 145 1.53 -28.90 -3.70
C PRO A 145 1.31 -30.42 -3.78
N ALA A 146 1.41 -31.05 -4.96
CA ALA A 146 1.24 -32.49 -5.12
C ALA A 146 2.41 -33.31 -4.53
N THR A 147 3.55 -32.66 -4.24
CA THR A 147 4.78 -33.33 -3.74
C THR A 147 5.09 -33.03 -2.27
N LEU A 148 4.32 -32.17 -1.60
CA LEU A 148 4.62 -31.69 -0.25
C LEU A 148 3.96 -32.55 0.85
N GLY A 149 4.77 -32.98 1.81
CA GLY A 149 4.32 -33.63 3.05
C GLY A 149 4.45 -32.74 4.29
N PRO A 150 3.92 -33.18 5.45
CA PRO A 150 4.05 -32.48 6.73
C PRO A 150 5.49 -32.14 7.14
N ALA A 151 6.46 -32.95 6.70
CA ALA A 151 7.89 -32.72 6.93
C ALA A 151 8.40 -31.46 6.20
N ASP A 152 7.96 -31.21 4.97
CA ASP A 152 8.38 -30.05 4.17
C ASP A 152 7.82 -28.75 4.73
N TYR A 153 6.57 -28.78 5.20
CA TYR A 153 5.97 -27.65 5.92
C TYR A 153 6.67 -27.38 7.26
N ALA A 154 7.07 -28.42 7.99
CA ALA A 154 7.84 -28.27 9.23
C ALA A 154 9.26 -27.73 8.97
N PHE A 155 9.93 -28.22 7.92
CA PHE A 155 11.26 -27.77 7.50
C PHE A 155 11.26 -26.32 7.00
N SER A 156 10.35 -25.97 6.10
CA SER A 156 10.12 -24.59 5.64
C SER A 156 9.77 -23.65 6.80
N GLY A 157 8.88 -24.11 7.70
CA GLY A 157 8.53 -23.41 8.93
C GLY A 157 9.73 -23.19 9.87
N ALA A 158 10.68 -24.13 9.94
CA ALA A 158 11.90 -24.02 10.74
C ALA A 158 12.97 -23.13 10.09
N LEU A 159 13.10 -23.17 8.76
CA LEU A 159 14.01 -22.31 8.00
C LEU A 159 13.67 -20.82 8.19
N ASN A 160 12.39 -20.45 8.00
CA ASN A 160 11.85 -19.10 8.18
C ASN A 160 12.85 -17.97 7.81
N PRO A 161 13.41 -17.96 6.59
CA PRO A 161 14.51 -17.08 6.23
C PRO A 161 14.11 -15.63 6.46
N SER A 162 14.93 -14.89 7.19
CA SER A 162 14.71 -13.47 7.53
C SER A 162 13.34 -13.18 8.17
N ASN A 163 12.78 -14.16 8.88
CA ASN A 163 11.45 -14.11 9.50
C ASN A 163 10.26 -13.91 8.53
N ILE A 164 10.40 -14.39 7.29
CA ILE A 164 9.39 -14.26 6.23
C ILE A 164 7.97 -14.71 6.60
N ARG A 165 7.83 -15.63 7.56
CA ARG A 165 6.53 -16.05 8.11
C ARG A 165 5.68 -14.86 8.58
N THR A 166 6.30 -13.75 8.95
CA THR A 166 5.64 -12.47 9.30
C THR A 166 4.56 -12.64 10.38
N TRP A 167 4.80 -13.58 11.30
CA TRP A 167 3.83 -14.03 12.31
C TRP A 167 4.23 -13.63 13.73
N SER A 168 4.73 -12.40 13.92
CA SER A 168 4.94 -11.86 15.26
C SER A 168 3.60 -11.44 15.86
N GLY A 169 3.29 -11.91 17.07
CA GLY A 169 2.12 -11.46 17.82
C GLY A 169 2.38 -10.19 18.63
N ASP A 170 3.64 -9.84 18.89
CA ASP A 170 4.01 -8.62 19.62
C ASP A 170 4.14 -7.43 18.67
N LEU A 171 3.21 -6.47 18.83
CA LEU A 171 3.18 -5.19 18.10
C LEU A 171 3.50 -3.98 19.01
N ASN A 172 4.09 -4.18 20.19
CA ASN A 172 4.41 -3.08 21.11
C ASN A 172 5.31 -2.02 20.46
N ALA A 173 6.26 -2.41 19.60
CA ALA A 173 7.12 -1.49 18.87
C ALA A 173 6.40 -0.66 17.79
N VAL A 174 5.23 -1.12 17.29
CA VAL A 174 4.34 -0.35 16.40
C VAL A 174 3.54 0.65 17.23
N LYS A 175 2.88 0.14 18.29
CA LYS A 175 2.08 0.92 19.24
C LYS A 175 2.88 2.07 19.86
N ALA A 176 4.12 1.81 20.30
CA ALA A 176 4.99 2.79 20.94
C ALA A 176 5.43 3.94 20.00
N ARG A 177 5.43 3.72 18.67
CA ARG A 177 5.70 4.76 17.67
C ARG A 177 4.44 5.53 17.24
N GLY A 178 3.29 5.23 17.82
CA GLY A 178 2.00 5.85 17.48
C GLY A 178 1.40 5.39 16.15
N ALA A 179 2.04 4.43 15.46
CA ALA A 179 1.59 3.93 14.16
C ALA A 179 0.25 3.20 14.25
N LYS A 180 -0.55 3.26 13.18
CA LYS A 180 -1.88 2.63 13.07
C LYS A 180 -1.86 1.57 11.96
N ILE A 181 -2.51 0.44 12.21
CA ILE A 181 -2.71 -0.65 11.24
C ILE A 181 -4.21 -0.79 10.98
N LEU A 182 -4.61 -0.58 9.73
CA LEU A 182 -5.91 -0.99 9.19
C LEU A 182 -5.69 -2.25 8.36
N HIS A 183 -6.26 -3.37 8.81
CA HIS A 183 -6.18 -4.67 8.15
C HIS A 183 -7.58 -5.04 7.65
N TYR A 184 -7.69 -5.50 6.41
CA TYR A 184 -8.92 -6.09 5.89
C TYR A 184 -8.64 -7.41 5.16
N HIS A 185 -9.64 -8.28 5.06
CA HIS A 185 -9.59 -9.52 4.29
C HIS A 185 -10.98 -9.79 3.69
N GLY A 186 -11.05 -10.24 2.43
CA GLY A 186 -12.28 -10.69 1.79
C GLY A 186 -12.77 -12.04 2.29
N GLN A 187 -14.06 -12.19 2.56
CA GLN A 187 -14.67 -13.46 2.98
C GLN A 187 -14.83 -14.48 1.84
N GLN A 188 -14.64 -14.05 0.59
CA GLN A 188 -14.69 -14.92 -0.59
C GLN A 188 -13.32 -15.01 -1.26
N ASP A 189 -12.24 -14.71 -0.53
CA ASP A 189 -10.88 -14.82 -1.03
C ASP A 189 -10.57 -16.29 -1.38
N GLN A 190 -10.35 -16.50 -2.68
CA GLN A 190 -10.14 -17.79 -3.30
C GLN A 190 -8.65 -18.17 -3.41
N ILE A 191 -7.74 -17.32 -2.92
CA ILE A 191 -6.28 -17.48 -2.99
C ILE A 191 -5.68 -17.59 -1.59
N ILE A 192 -6.06 -16.70 -0.67
CA ILE A 192 -5.66 -16.74 0.73
C ILE A 192 -6.89 -17.04 1.58
N THR A 193 -6.85 -18.08 2.41
CA THR A 193 -7.99 -18.47 3.25
C THR A 193 -8.35 -17.34 4.22
N SER A 194 -9.60 -16.88 4.18
CA SER A 194 -10.08 -15.71 4.94
C SER A 194 -9.87 -15.83 6.46
N GLU A 195 -9.83 -17.07 6.95
CA GLU A 195 -9.65 -17.51 8.33
C GLU A 195 -8.27 -17.20 8.91
N ILE A 196 -7.26 -16.95 8.06
CA ILE A 196 -5.90 -16.65 8.51
C ILE A 196 -5.82 -15.31 9.25
N SER A 197 -6.60 -14.31 8.82
CA SER A 197 -6.61 -12.98 9.41
C SER A 197 -7.28 -12.91 10.80
N PRO A 198 -8.47 -13.52 11.02
CA PRO A 198 -9.01 -13.75 12.37
C PRO A 198 -8.03 -14.50 13.28
N ARG A 199 -7.34 -15.54 12.75
CA ARG A 199 -6.33 -16.28 13.53
C ARG A 199 -5.17 -15.39 13.95
N TYR A 200 -4.66 -14.54 13.06
CA TYR A 200 -3.58 -13.59 13.36
C TYR A 200 -4.03 -12.51 14.36
N TYR A 201 -5.23 -11.93 14.18
CA TYR A 201 -5.78 -10.93 15.12
C TYR A 201 -5.91 -11.49 16.54
N ASN A 202 -6.46 -12.70 16.67
CA ASN A 202 -6.59 -13.37 17.97
C ASN A 202 -5.23 -13.76 18.58
N TYR A 203 -4.25 -14.11 17.74
CA TYR A 203 -2.88 -14.37 18.19
C TYR A 203 -2.21 -13.09 18.72
N VAL A 204 -2.31 -11.95 18.02
CA VAL A 204 -1.83 -10.64 18.51
C VAL A 204 -2.49 -10.27 19.84
N ALA A 205 -3.81 -10.40 19.94
CA ALA A 205 -4.56 -10.12 21.17
C ALA A 205 -4.04 -10.97 22.36
N ALA A 206 -3.81 -12.26 22.14
CA ALA A 206 -3.28 -13.17 23.14
C ALA A 206 -1.82 -12.87 23.51
N THR A 207 -0.94 -12.67 22.52
CA THR A 207 0.50 -12.40 22.74
C THR A 207 0.72 -11.08 23.47
N MET A 208 -0.04 -10.03 23.16
CA MET A 208 0.06 -8.74 23.85
C MET A 208 -0.74 -8.70 25.16
N ASN A 209 -1.53 -9.73 25.47
CA ASN A 209 -2.50 -9.76 26.56
C ASN A 209 -3.45 -8.54 26.56
N LEU A 210 -3.99 -8.21 25.37
CA LEU A 210 -4.86 -7.06 25.15
C LEU A 210 -6.26 -7.48 24.69
N PRO A 211 -7.35 -6.97 25.30
CA PRO A 211 -8.68 -7.13 24.72
C PRO A 211 -8.79 -6.36 23.40
N SER A 212 -9.74 -6.75 22.54
CA SER A 212 -10.01 -6.09 21.25
C SER A 212 -10.17 -4.56 21.38
N SER A 213 -10.81 -4.08 22.44
CA SER A 213 -10.96 -2.64 22.75
C SER A 213 -9.65 -1.90 23.02
N ALA A 214 -8.60 -2.59 23.48
CA ALA A 214 -7.26 -2.01 23.67
C ALA A 214 -6.40 -2.10 22.39
N LEU A 215 -6.71 -3.03 21.48
CA LEU A 215 -6.13 -3.06 20.13
C LEU A 215 -6.67 -1.92 19.26
N ASP A 216 -7.96 -1.58 19.39
CA ASP A 216 -8.65 -0.56 18.57
C ASP A 216 -7.94 0.80 18.43
N GLY A 217 -7.06 1.17 19.36
CA GLY A 217 -6.29 2.42 19.33
C GLY A 217 -5.10 2.43 18.34
N PHE A 218 -4.67 1.25 17.85
CA PHE A 218 -3.54 1.11 16.93
C PHE A 218 -3.66 -0.04 15.90
N TYR A 219 -4.54 -1.02 16.10
CA TYR A 219 -4.74 -2.14 15.18
C TYR A 219 -6.23 -2.52 15.09
N ARG A 220 -6.82 -2.33 13.90
CA ARG A 220 -8.20 -2.77 13.60
C ARG A 220 -8.22 -3.71 12.40
N PHE A 221 -8.95 -4.81 12.53
CA PHE A 221 -9.19 -5.79 11.47
C PHE A 221 -10.67 -5.75 11.04
N PHE A 222 -10.92 -5.80 9.74
CA PHE A 222 -12.26 -5.81 9.14
C PHE A 222 -12.43 -7.01 8.20
N HIS A 223 -13.42 -7.84 8.47
CA HIS A 223 -13.71 -9.03 7.65
C HIS A 223 -14.82 -8.69 6.64
N ILE A 224 -14.48 -8.60 5.35
CA ILE A 224 -15.32 -7.96 4.34
C ILE A 224 -16.11 -9.00 3.54
N SER A 225 -17.44 -9.06 3.76
CA SER A 225 -18.35 -9.93 3.00
C SER A 225 -18.52 -9.47 1.56
N GLY A 226 -18.42 -10.37 0.57
CA GLY A 226 -18.67 -10.04 -0.84
C GLY A 226 -17.42 -9.61 -1.63
N ILE A 227 -16.24 -9.67 -1.01
CA ILE A 227 -14.94 -9.38 -1.64
C ILE A 227 -14.15 -10.69 -1.76
N GLY A 228 -13.60 -10.95 -2.95
CA GLY A 228 -12.63 -12.00 -3.23
C GLY A 228 -11.20 -11.55 -2.93
N HIS A 229 -10.21 -12.09 -3.65
CA HIS A 229 -8.82 -11.66 -3.45
C HIS A 229 -8.60 -10.16 -3.80
N CYS A 230 -8.07 -9.41 -2.83
CA CYS A 230 -7.64 -7.99 -2.84
C CYS A 230 -8.62 -6.87 -3.27
N SER A 231 -9.56 -7.14 -4.19
CA SER A 231 -10.32 -6.11 -4.92
C SER A 231 -11.48 -5.49 -4.11
N GLY A 232 -11.46 -4.16 -3.93
CA GLY A 232 -12.59 -3.38 -3.38
C GLY A 232 -12.44 -2.81 -1.95
N GLY A 233 -11.22 -2.72 -1.41
CA GLY A 233 -10.96 -2.15 -0.08
C GLY A 233 -11.03 -0.60 -0.01
N PRO A 234 -11.30 -0.01 1.18
CA PRO A 234 -11.31 1.44 1.38
C PRO A 234 -9.95 2.02 1.83
N VAL A 235 -9.75 3.32 1.61
CA VAL A 235 -8.57 4.05 2.12
C VAL A 235 -8.99 5.32 2.88
N ARG A 236 -9.09 5.26 4.22
CA ARG A 236 -9.11 6.46 5.09
C ARG A 236 -8.94 6.18 6.60
N TRP A 237 -7.72 6.26 7.14
CA TRP A 237 -7.48 6.36 8.61
C TRP A 237 -6.07 6.85 8.99
N VAL A 238 -5.63 8.03 8.51
CA VAL A 238 -4.34 8.62 8.95
C VAL A 238 -4.46 10.07 9.41
N GLU A 239 -5.40 10.86 8.86
CA GLU A 239 -5.34 12.32 8.93
C GLU A 239 -6.17 12.99 10.04
N GLN A 240 -7.05 12.25 10.72
CA GLN A 240 -8.05 12.83 11.65
C GLN A 240 -8.10 12.15 13.02
N ASP A 241 -7.22 11.16 13.27
CA ASP A 241 -7.18 10.25 14.44
C ASP A 241 -8.52 9.56 14.82
N LYS A 242 -9.57 9.76 13.99
CA LYS A 242 -10.85 9.06 14.06
C LYS A 242 -10.77 7.76 13.31
N ALA A 243 -10.65 6.68 14.07
CA ALA A 243 -10.66 5.33 13.56
C ALA A 243 -12.06 4.91 13.06
N PRO A 244 -12.18 4.23 11.92
CA PRO A 244 -13.47 3.75 11.44
C PRO A 244 -13.98 2.62 12.35
N ASP A 245 -15.22 2.73 12.84
CA ASP A 245 -15.90 1.61 13.52
C ASP A 245 -16.58 0.66 12.51
N SER A 246 -16.77 1.15 11.28
CA SER A 246 -17.17 0.34 10.12
C SER A 246 -16.61 0.90 8.82
N ILE A 247 -16.40 0.01 7.86
CA ILE A 247 -16.03 0.29 6.47
C ILE A 247 -17.29 0.22 5.60
N LEU A 248 -17.60 1.24 4.80
CA LEU A 248 -18.73 1.19 3.87
C LEU A 248 -18.29 0.62 2.52
N GLY A 249 -18.56 -0.66 2.27
CA GLY A 249 -18.43 -1.28 0.96
C GLY A 249 -19.55 -0.84 0.02
N THR A 250 -19.22 -0.63 -1.25
CA THR A 250 -20.16 -0.34 -2.34
C THR A 250 -19.98 -1.40 -3.42
N ALA A 251 -21.04 -2.16 -3.72
CA ALA A 251 -21.07 -3.08 -4.85
C ALA A 251 -21.71 -2.37 -6.05
N PHE A 252 -21.10 -2.52 -7.23
CA PHE A 252 -21.59 -1.96 -8.48
C PHE A 252 -22.30 -3.04 -9.32
N VAL A 253 -23.30 -2.63 -10.11
CA VAL A 253 -23.96 -3.49 -11.09
C VAL A 253 -22.90 -4.02 -12.06
N ASN A 254 -22.89 -5.34 -12.27
CA ASN A 254 -21.90 -6.06 -13.09
C ASN A 254 -20.42 -5.82 -12.67
N GLY A 255 -20.16 -5.36 -11.45
CA GLY A 255 -18.80 -5.09 -10.94
C GLY A 255 -18.11 -3.85 -11.53
N ALA A 256 -18.79 -3.05 -12.35
CA ALA A 256 -18.20 -1.88 -13.00
C ALA A 256 -17.94 -0.74 -11.98
N ALA A 257 -16.68 -0.57 -11.57
CA ALA A 257 -16.27 0.49 -10.65
C ALA A 257 -16.69 1.88 -11.16
N GLY A 258 -17.31 2.69 -10.28
CA GLY A 258 -17.87 4.00 -10.66
C GLY A 258 -19.21 3.95 -11.41
N GLY A 259 -19.73 2.77 -11.73
CA GLY A 259 -21.02 2.58 -12.38
C GLY A 259 -22.22 2.71 -11.43
N GLN A 260 -23.36 2.15 -11.85
CA GLN A 260 -24.57 2.11 -11.01
C GLN A 260 -24.32 1.26 -9.75
N VAL A 261 -24.70 1.78 -8.59
CA VAL A 261 -24.62 1.04 -7.32
C VAL A 261 -25.69 -0.03 -7.27
N ALA A 262 -25.30 -1.28 -7.01
CA ALA A 262 -26.20 -2.40 -6.79
C ALA A 262 -26.64 -2.47 -5.31
N PHE A 263 -25.69 -2.38 -4.37
CA PHE A 263 -25.96 -2.33 -2.94
C PHE A 263 -24.80 -1.70 -2.16
N ARG A 264 -25.04 -1.35 -0.88
CA ARG A 264 -24.00 -0.88 0.05
C ARG A 264 -24.09 -1.62 1.37
N ARG A 265 -22.95 -1.87 2.02
CA ARG A 265 -22.90 -2.57 3.31
C ARG A 265 -21.83 -1.98 4.23
N ARG A 266 -22.17 -1.75 5.50
CA ARG A 266 -21.17 -1.43 6.53
C ARG A 266 -20.54 -2.73 7.00
N HIS A 267 -19.22 -2.82 6.99
CA HIS A 267 -18.45 -3.95 7.52
C HIS A 267 -17.82 -3.49 8.83
N TYR A 268 -18.27 -4.06 9.94
CA TYR A 268 -17.81 -3.67 11.27
C TYR A 268 -16.44 -4.27 11.59
N LYS A 269 -15.73 -3.64 12.53
CA LYS A 269 -14.45 -4.16 13.04
C LYS A 269 -14.64 -5.51 13.75
N TYR A 270 -13.76 -6.46 13.49
CA TYR A 270 -13.72 -7.76 14.17
C TYR A 270 -13.54 -7.55 15.70
N PRO A 271 -14.16 -8.37 16.58
CA PRO A 271 -14.92 -9.59 16.31
C PRO A 271 -16.36 -9.39 15.79
N LEU A 272 -16.85 -8.15 15.69
CA LEU A 272 -18.24 -7.89 15.32
C LEU A 272 -18.60 -8.44 13.94
N ARG A 273 -19.83 -8.94 13.80
CA ARG A 273 -20.38 -9.52 12.57
C ARG A 273 -21.59 -8.74 12.10
N ASN A 274 -21.76 -8.69 10.78
CA ASN A 274 -23.01 -8.23 10.17
C ASN A 274 -24.11 -9.26 10.35
N THR A 275 -25.31 -8.81 10.73
CA THR A 275 -26.51 -9.64 10.72
C THR A 275 -27.67 -8.82 10.18
N TYR A 276 -28.37 -9.37 9.18
CA TYR A 276 -29.58 -8.78 8.63
C TYR A 276 -30.65 -8.75 9.72
N THR A 277 -31.37 -7.64 9.84
CA THR A 277 -32.35 -7.44 10.93
C THR A 277 -33.65 -8.23 10.73
N GLY A 278 -33.86 -8.83 9.56
CA GLY A 278 -35.12 -9.44 9.13
C GLY A 278 -36.05 -8.46 8.39
N ASN A 279 -35.85 -7.15 8.57
CA ASN A 279 -36.73 -6.10 8.07
C ASN A 279 -36.00 -5.14 7.12
N GLY A 280 -36.76 -4.56 6.17
CA GLY A 280 -36.25 -3.60 5.20
C GLY A 280 -35.67 -4.25 3.94
N ASN A 281 -34.89 -3.48 3.18
CA ASN A 281 -34.23 -3.93 1.96
C ASN A 281 -32.81 -4.43 2.28
N PRO A 282 -32.42 -5.67 1.96
CA PRO A 282 -31.08 -6.20 2.27
C PRO A 282 -29.95 -5.50 1.50
N ASN A 283 -30.26 -4.73 0.46
CA ASN A 283 -29.30 -3.90 -0.28
C ASN A 283 -28.98 -2.57 0.41
N ASP A 284 -29.81 -2.15 1.39
CA ASP A 284 -29.61 -0.92 2.14
C ASP A 284 -28.78 -1.17 3.42
N PRO A 285 -27.74 -0.35 3.68
CA PRO A 285 -26.85 -0.56 4.83
C PRO A 285 -27.52 -0.30 6.20
N GLY A 286 -28.73 0.30 6.22
CA GLY A 286 -29.52 0.49 7.43
C GLY A 286 -30.27 -0.75 7.90
N SER A 287 -30.48 -1.74 7.03
CA SER A 287 -31.22 -2.98 7.33
C SER A 287 -30.39 -4.04 8.08
N TRP A 288 -29.15 -3.70 8.45
CA TRP A 288 -28.15 -4.59 9.04
C TRP A 288 -27.64 -4.04 10.38
N LYS A 289 -27.46 -4.91 11.36
CA LYS A 289 -26.87 -4.58 12.67
C LYS A 289 -25.55 -5.29 12.90
N CYS A 290 -24.71 -4.71 13.75
CA CYS A 290 -23.57 -5.40 14.33
C CYS A 290 -24.01 -6.28 15.51
N ILE A 291 -23.45 -7.48 15.62
CA ILE A 291 -23.49 -8.34 16.81
C ILE A 291 -22.09 -8.86 17.11
N VAL A 292 -21.85 -9.35 18.33
CA VAL A 292 -20.64 -10.11 18.71
C VAL A 292 -20.77 -11.55 18.23
#